data_AF-A0A931M964-F1
#
_entry.id   AF-A0A931M964-F1
#
_cell.length_a   1.000
_cell.length_b   1.000
_cell.length_c   1.000
_cell.angle_alpha   90.00
_cell.angle_beta   90.00
_cell.angle_gamma   90.00
#
_symmetry.space_group_name_H-M   'P 1'
#
loop_
_entity.id
_entity.type
_entity.pdbx_description
1 polymer ?
#
loop_
_entity_poly.entity_id
_entity_poly.type
_entity_poly.pdbx_seq_one_letter_code
_entity_poly.pdbx_strand_id
1 'polypeptide(L)'
;MRSLLFIPILATVLSLSSCKNFFSKDLLDKELSPREMKDDYDLYRNILEKAHPGLYEYHSKFEITNLFDSIRETITQDISKREFYNKLVYIADRIGCTHTAVYLSDADNRNLDTKRFFFPLNLIYIENKLCVNASVDDLPLGSIIVSINGMPADSMLEQMLSYHTTDGFITKPKYKMAAENFAYNYYLRFGSNDRFEVQYKNNASASIQTAELNAITYKRLLEKSAHQFYYDANDYDYDFNVNDSLGVAFMTIRTLDFSSNSRDKVFNNFMNNSFRLLNSNLSINNLIIDLRENNGGNYKNCFLLYSYLTDKKFKEFDTAWVKFNSVPYANYTSDNFRSGEWDEVEEIINQDFKKDSASLHYLTPDKNEWWQPNKNRFTGNVFLVTNSSVSSAAAYLAALLYNEGRATIVGEETEGGYYRHNGFHLLEYELPNTKIGFSFSIANVKHALPGKFNEPVGRGVIPNRIVPSTYKDFLENNDTQLQYIIDSLVKK
;
A
#
# COMPACT_ATOMS: atom_id res chain seq x y z
N MET A 1 50.39 -83.34 5.34
CA MET A 1 49.43 -82.66 4.44
C MET A 1 48.22 -82.25 5.26
N ARG A 2 48.16 -80.97 5.65
CA ARG A 2 47.05 -80.38 6.42
C ARG A 2 46.36 -79.34 5.54
N SER A 3 45.05 -79.43 5.52
CA SER A 3 44.09 -78.67 4.73
C SER A 3 43.68 -77.36 5.43
N LEU A 4 43.13 -76.46 4.60
CA LEU A 4 42.23 -75.33 4.90
C LEU A 4 42.83 -74.05 5.53
N LEU A 5 42.78 -72.95 4.77
CA LEU A 5 41.70 -71.94 4.93
C LEU A 5 41.84 -70.86 3.84
N PHE A 6 40.89 -70.86 2.90
CA PHE A 6 40.64 -69.79 1.95
C PHE A 6 39.75 -68.75 2.64
N ILE A 7 40.21 -67.50 2.74
CA ILE A 7 39.41 -66.36 3.24
C ILE A 7 38.94 -65.57 2.02
N PRO A 8 37.63 -65.42 1.76
CA PRO A 8 37.13 -64.52 0.73
C PRO A 8 37.11 -63.09 1.28
N ILE A 9 37.81 -62.18 0.59
CA ILE A 9 37.78 -60.74 0.84
C ILE A 9 36.40 -60.23 0.39
N LEU A 10 35.56 -59.88 1.36
CA LEU A 10 34.24 -59.30 1.15
C LEU A 10 34.40 -57.83 0.71
N ALA A 11 34.02 -57.53 -0.52
CA ALA A 11 33.97 -56.18 -1.07
C ALA A 11 32.95 -55.34 -0.29
N THR A 12 33.41 -54.33 0.43
CA THR A 12 32.58 -53.35 1.11
C THR A 12 32.14 -52.29 0.10
N VAL A 13 30.91 -52.41 -0.40
CA VAL A 13 30.23 -51.34 -1.14
C VAL A 13 29.91 -50.23 -0.14
N LEU A 14 30.75 -49.19 -0.11
CA LEU A 14 30.45 -47.93 0.55
C LEU A 14 29.32 -47.23 -0.22
N SER A 15 28.08 -47.45 0.23
CA SER A 15 26.95 -46.61 -0.14
C SER A 15 27.20 -45.20 0.37
N LEU A 16 27.62 -44.29 -0.52
CA LEU A 16 27.56 -42.84 -0.30
C LEU A 16 26.08 -42.45 -0.22
N SER A 17 25.51 -42.61 0.96
CA SER A 17 24.24 -41.98 1.32
C SER A 17 24.49 -40.48 1.27
N SER A 18 23.97 -39.85 0.22
CA SER A 18 23.85 -38.41 0.07
C SER A 18 23.36 -37.81 1.39
N CYS A 19 24.22 -37.07 2.07
CA CYS A 19 23.80 -36.06 3.02
C CYS A 19 23.00 -35.02 2.23
N LYS A 20 21.70 -35.27 2.04
CA LYS A 20 20.75 -34.19 1.79
C LYS A 20 20.83 -33.30 3.02
N ASN A 21 21.54 -32.18 2.88
CA ASN A 21 21.51 -31.12 3.88
C ASN A 21 20.04 -30.82 4.19
N PHE A 22 19.61 -31.19 5.40
CA PHE A 22 18.32 -30.83 5.97
C PHE A 22 18.37 -29.34 6.36
N PHE A 23 18.63 -28.46 5.40
CA PHE A 23 18.15 -27.09 5.53
C PHE A 23 16.63 -27.19 5.49
N SER A 24 15.93 -26.67 6.49
CA SER A 24 14.48 -26.64 6.48
C SER A 24 14.04 -25.91 5.21
N LYS A 25 13.53 -26.67 4.23
CA LYS A 25 13.12 -26.14 2.93
C LYS A 25 12.13 -25.00 3.19
N ASP A 26 12.39 -23.86 2.56
CA ASP A 26 11.48 -22.73 2.58
C ASP A 26 10.08 -23.18 2.14
N LEU A 27 9.04 -22.81 2.90
CA LEU A 27 7.67 -23.20 2.56
C LEU A 27 7.23 -22.63 1.20
N LEU A 28 7.80 -21.50 0.79
CA LEU A 28 7.49 -20.88 -0.50
C LEU A 28 8.19 -21.55 -1.69
N ASP A 29 9.25 -22.32 -1.45
CA ASP A 29 9.91 -23.16 -2.46
C ASP A 29 9.28 -24.57 -2.56
N LYS A 30 8.18 -24.81 -1.83
CA LYS A 30 7.36 -26.01 -2.02
C LYS A 30 6.77 -25.99 -3.43
N GLU A 31 7.01 -27.06 -4.18
CA GLU A 31 6.41 -27.26 -5.50
C GLU A 31 4.93 -27.59 -5.34
N LEU A 32 4.12 -26.98 -6.21
CA LEU A 32 2.69 -27.18 -6.32
C LEU A 32 2.39 -27.85 -7.66
N SER A 33 1.50 -28.84 -7.64
CA SER A 33 1.08 -29.47 -8.89
C SER A 33 0.16 -28.55 -9.71
N PRO A 34 0.13 -28.67 -11.06
CA PRO A 34 -0.81 -27.93 -11.91
C PRO A 34 -2.27 -28.06 -11.49
N ARG A 35 -2.65 -29.19 -10.87
CA ARG A 35 -4.01 -29.41 -10.38
C ARG A 35 -4.31 -28.52 -9.18
N GLU A 36 -3.48 -28.57 -8.13
CA GLU A 36 -3.65 -27.74 -6.93
C GLU A 36 -3.70 -26.25 -7.29
N MET A 37 -2.80 -25.82 -8.18
CA MET A 37 -2.76 -24.43 -8.64
C MET A 37 -4.00 -24.04 -9.44
N LYS A 38 -4.51 -24.90 -10.34
CA LYS A 38 -5.72 -24.59 -11.12
C LYS A 38 -6.96 -24.52 -10.24
N ASP A 39 -7.09 -25.42 -9.27
CA ASP A 39 -8.21 -25.43 -8.32
C ASP A 39 -8.25 -24.11 -7.53
N ASP A 40 -7.10 -23.69 -6.98
CA ASP A 40 -6.96 -22.41 -6.26
C ASP A 40 -7.15 -21.19 -7.18
N TYR A 41 -6.59 -21.23 -8.39
CA TYR A 41 -6.70 -20.15 -9.37
C TYR A 41 -8.14 -19.92 -9.84
N ASP A 42 -8.86 -21.01 -10.13
CA ASP A 42 -10.25 -20.94 -10.59
C ASP A 42 -11.15 -20.41 -9.47
N LEU A 43 -10.90 -20.82 -8.21
CA LEU A 43 -11.60 -20.26 -7.06
C LEU A 43 -11.32 -18.74 -6.90
N TYR A 44 -10.05 -18.33 -6.97
CA TYR A 44 -9.63 -16.93 -6.91
C TYR A 44 -10.36 -16.07 -7.97
N ARG A 45 -10.33 -16.52 -9.23
CA ARG A 45 -11.05 -15.87 -10.34
C ARG A 45 -12.54 -15.77 -10.07
N ASN A 46 -13.18 -16.89 -9.71
CA ASN A 46 -14.62 -16.96 -9.51
C ASN A 46 -15.09 -16.02 -8.38
N ILE A 47 -14.32 -15.93 -7.28
CA ILE A 47 -14.61 -15.01 -6.18
C ILE A 47 -14.52 -13.56 -6.67
N LEU A 48 -13.43 -13.18 -7.36
CA LEU A 48 -13.26 -11.83 -7.89
C LEU A 48 -14.40 -11.45 -8.86
N GLU A 49 -14.74 -12.33 -9.82
CA GLU A 49 -15.82 -12.07 -10.78
C GLU A 49 -17.18 -11.85 -10.08
N LYS A 50 -17.44 -12.63 -9.03
CA LYS A 50 -18.70 -12.60 -8.29
C LYS A 50 -18.81 -11.44 -7.32
N ALA A 51 -17.71 -11.08 -6.64
CA ALA A 51 -17.76 -10.21 -5.46
C ALA A 51 -17.03 -8.87 -5.64
N HIS A 52 -15.91 -8.82 -6.37
CA HIS A 52 -15.08 -7.62 -6.42
C HIS A 52 -15.78 -6.48 -7.18
N PRO A 53 -16.11 -5.35 -6.53
CA PRO A 53 -16.98 -4.33 -7.13
C PRO A 53 -16.28 -3.58 -8.26
N GLY A 54 -14.99 -3.26 -8.14
CA GLY A 54 -14.21 -2.56 -9.16
C GLY A 54 -13.48 -3.42 -10.19
N LEU A 55 -13.83 -4.71 -10.36
CA LEU A 55 -13.04 -5.64 -11.21
C LEU A 55 -12.90 -5.14 -12.66
N TYR A 56 -13.90 -4.40 -13.15
CA TYR A 56 -13.97 -3.89 -14.53
C TYR A 56 -14.04 -2.36 -14.58
N GLU A 57 -13.58 -1.67 -13.53
CA GLU A 57 -13.68 -0.21 -13.45
C GLU A 57 -12.71 0.48 -14.42
N TYR A 58 -11.47 -0.01 -14.48
CA TYR A 58 -10.39 0.60 -15.28
C TYR A 58 -10.02 -0.20 -16.52
N HIS A 59 -10.49 -1.44 -16.61
CA HIS A 59 -10.26 -2.36 -17.71
C HIS A 59 -11.57 -2.98 -18.16
N SER A 60 -11.73 -3.16 -19.47
CA SER A 60 -12.89 -3.83 -20.02
C SER A 60 -12.98 -5.28 -19.54
N LYS A 61 -14.20 -5.83 -19.52
CA LYS A 61 -14.42 -7.25 -19.22
C LYS A 61 -13.59 -8.18 -20.12
N PHE A 62 -13.40 -7.79 -21.38
CA PHE A 62 -12.57 -8.56 -22.32
C PHE A 62 -11.09 -8.58 -21.89
N GLU A 63 -10.51 -7.43 -21.54
CA GLU A 63 -9.12 -7.34 -21.09
C GLU A 63 -8.88 -8.17 -19.82
N ILE A 64 -9.76 -8.06 -18.83
CA ILE A 64 -9.66 -8.83 -17.58
C ILE A 64 -9.86 -10.33 -17.83
N THR A 65 -10.80 -10.70 -18.70
CA THR A 65 -11.02 -12.12 -19.07
C THR A 65 -9.79 -12.70 -19.75
N ASN A 66 -9.20 -11.99 -20.72
CA ASN A 66 -7.98 -12.41 -21.40
C ASN A 66 -6.78 -12.49 -20.44
N LEU A 67 -6.68 -11.57 -19.47
CA LEU A 67 -5.68 -11.63 -18.42
C LEU A 67 -5.82 -12.93 -17.61
N PHE A 68 -7.04 -13.25 -17.15
CA PHE A 68 -7.29 -14.48 -16.43
C PHE A 68 -7.00 -15.73 -17.27
N ASP A 69 -7.42 -15.76 -18.53
CA ASP A 69 -7.25 -16.93 -19.40
C ASP A 69 -5.76 -17.16 -19.69
N SER A 70 -5.03 -16.10 -20.07
CA SER A 70 -3.59 -16.20 -20.39
C SER A 70 -2.73 -16.65 -19.21
N ILE A 71 -3.01 -16.20 -18.00
CA ILE A 71 -2.25 -16.63 -16.81
C ILE A 71 -2.59 -18.08 -16.47
N ARG A 72 -3.87 -18.47 -16.56
CA ARG A 72 -4.31 -19.85 -16.32
C ARG A 72 -3.62 -20.84 -17.26
N GLU A 73 -3.46 -20.47 -18.52
CA GLU A 73 -2.79 -21.27 -19.55
C GLU A 73 -1.30 -21.53 -19.23
N THR A 74 -0.67 -20.68 -18.42
CA THR A 74 0.73 -20.89 -18.00
C THR A 74 0.89 -21.95 -16.90
N ILE A 75 -0.20 -22.44 -16.29
CA ILE A 75 -0.18 -23.42 -15.21
C ILE A 75 -0.15 -24.84 -15.81
N THR A 76 1.02 -25.25 -16.30
CA THR A 76 1.20 -26.52 -17.03
C THR A 76 2.18 -27.49 -16.38
N GLN A 77 3.05 -27.01 -15.51
CA GLN A 77 4.07 -27.79 -14.81
C GLN A 77 4.12 -27.42 -13.32
N ASP A 78 4.82 -28.24 -12.55
CA ASP A 78 5.07 -27.96 -11.15
C ASP A 78 5.92 -26.68 -11.04
N ILE A 79 5.45 -25.73 -10.23
CA ILE A 79 6.18 -24.49 -9.90
C ILE A 79 6.11 -24.25 -8.40
N SER A 80 6.98 -23.39 -7.90
CA SER A 80 7.00 -23.05 -6.48
C SER A 80 5.74 -22.27 -6.06
N LYS A 81 5.35 -22.40 -4.79
CA LYS A 81 4.29 -21.57 -4.19
C LYS A 81 4.57 -20.07 -4.38
N ARG A 82 5.84 -19.65 -4.32
CA ARG A 82 6.29 -18.27 -4.60
C ARG A 82 5.95 -17.83 -6.03
N GLU A 83 6.23 -18.66 -7.02
CA GLU A 83 5.93 -18.36 -8.43
C GLU A 83 4.42 -18.31 -8.69
N PHE A 84 3.64 -19.19 -8.04
CA PHE A 84 2.19 -19.13 -8.11
C PHE A 84 1.63 -17.87 -7.43
N TYR A 85 2.14 -17.50 -6.25
CA TYR A 85 1.81 -16.24 -5.58
C TYR A 85 2.03 -15.03 -6.49
N ASN A 86 3.17 -14.98 -7.19
CA ASN A 86 3.49 -13.90 -8.13
C ASN A 86 2.48 -13.80 -9.30
N LYS A 87 1.86 -14.91 -9.73
CA LYS A 87 0.79 -14.88 -10.75
C LYS A 87 -0.48 -14.21 -10.22
N LEU A 88 -0.87 -14.50 -8.97
CA LEU A 88 -2.05 -13.92 -8.33
C LEU A 88 -1.86 -12.42 -8.03
N VAL A 89 -0.69 -12.05 -7.50
CA VAL A 89 -0.30 -10.65 -7.29
C VAL A 89 -0.36 -9.84 -8.58
N TYR A 90 0.15 -10.39 -9.68
CA TYR A 90 0.10 -9.73 -10.98
C TYR A 90 -1.34 -9.47 -11.45
N ILE A 91 -2.30 -10.35 -11.13
CA ILE A 91 -3.72 -10.10 -11.43
C ILE A 91 -4.25 -8.98 -10.54
N ALA A 92 -4.02 -9.04 -9.23
CA ALA A 92 -4.50 -8.02 -8.29
C ALA A 92 -4.05 -6.61 -8.67
N ASP A 93 -2.78 -6.45 -9.05
CA ASP A 93 -2.21 -5.20 -9.56
C ASP A 93 -2.97 -4.66 -10.79
N ARG A 94 -3.25 -5.54 -11.75
CA ARG A 94 -3.92 -5.19 -13.01
C ARG A 94 -5.41 -4.86 -12.85
N ILE A 95 -6.01 -5.12 -11.69
CA ILE A 95 -7.39 -4.66 -11.42
C ILE A 95 -7.43 -3.13 -11.27
N GLY A 96 -6.33 -2.52 -10.79
CA GLY A 96 -6.27 -1.08 -10.54
C GLY A 96 -7.12 -0.67 -9.34
N CYS A 97 -7.02 -1.41 -8.24
CA CYS A 97 -7.71 -1.11 -6.98
C CYS A 97 -6.70 -1.15 -5.82
N THR A 98 -6.50 -0.03 -5.13
CA THR A 98 -5.56 0.06 -3.99
C THR A 98 -5.99 -0.81 -2.80
N HIS A 99 -7.27 -1.17 -2.71
CA HIS A 99 -7.80 -2.03 -1.65
C HIS A 99 -7.78 -3.52 -1.99
N THR A 100 -7.12 -3.92 -3.07
CA THR A 100 -7.03 -5.34 -3.47
C THR A 100 -5.65 -5.86 -3.19
N ALA A 101 -5.54 -6.89 -2.35
CA ALA A 101 -4.26 -7.44 -1.92
C ALA A 101 -4.24 -8.96 -2.04
N VAL A 102 -3.04 -9.51 -2.25
CA VAL A 102 -2.75 -10.93 -2.15
C VAL A 102 -1.60 -11.08 -1.16
N TYR A 103 -1.76 -11.91 -0.15
CA TYR A 103 -0.83 -12.01 0.97
C TYR A 103 -0.52 -13.47 1.30
N LEU A 104 0.65 -13.67 1.90
CA LEU A 104 1.05 -14.97 2.41
C LEU A 104 0.30 -15.31 3.70
N SER A 105 0.17 -16.60 4.01
CA SER A 105 -0.42 -17.02 5.29
C SER A 105 0.49 -16.68 6.46
N ASP A 106 -0.07 -16.63 7.67
CA ASP A 106 0.70 -16.52 8.92
C ASP A 106 1.76 -17.62 9.07
N ALA A 107 1.48 -18.82 8.56
CA ALA A 107 2.42 -19.93 8.58
C ALA A 107 3.62 -19.68 7.67
N ASP A 108 3.40 -19.09 6.50
CA ASP A 108 4.48 -18.69 5.59
C ASP A 108 5.30 -17.55 6.20
N ASN A 109 4.65 -16.50 6.72
CA ASN A 109 5.34 -15.36 7.34
C ASN A 109 6.22 -15.81 8.51
N ARG A 110 5.69 -16.65 9.42
CA ARG A 110 6.49 -17.24 10.50
C ARG A 110 7.64 -18.13 10.00
N ASN A 111 7.50 -18.77 8.85
CA ASN A 111 8.60 -19.52 8.24
C ASN A 111 9.75 -18.60 7.82
N LEU A 112 9.42 -17.40 7.31
CA LEU A 112 10.36 -16.41 6.82
C LEU A 112 11.12 -15.68 7.94
N ASP A 113 10.53 -15.49 9.11
CA ASP A 113 11.10 -14.72 10.24
C ASP A 113 12.53 -15.13 10.64
N THR A 114 12.85 -16.42 10.49
CA THR A 114 14.15 -16.99 10.88
C THR A 114 15.14 -17.12 9.74
N LYS A 115 14.73 -16.84 8.50
CA LYS A 115 15.55 -17.04 7.31
C LYS A 115 16.53 -15.90 7.11
N ARG A 116 17.77 -16.25 6.75
CA ARG A 116 18.88 -15.31 6.51
C ARG A 116 19.17 -15.19 5.02
N PHE A 117 18.22 -14.62 4.29
CA PHE A 117 18.36 -14.42 2.84
C PHE A 117 17.85 -13.07 2.34
N PHE A 118 17.53 -12.15 3.24
CA PHE A 118 16.98 -10.85 2.89
C PHE A 118 18.08 -9.83 2.59
N PHE A 119 17.80 -8.95 1.63
CA PHE A 119 18.67 -7.83 1.29
C PHE A 119 18.89 -6.92 2.53
N PRO A 120 20.12 -6.52 2.85
CA PRO A 120 20.43 -6.01 4.19
C PRO A 120 20.34 -4.50 4.37
N LEU A 121 19.93 -3.74 3.35
CA LEU A 121 19.85 -2.28 3.39
C LEU A 121 18.40 -1.79 3.33
N ASN A 122 18.12 -0.69 4.03
CA ASN A 122 16.87 0.05 3.88
C ASN A 122 17.02 1.01 2.69
N LEU A 123 16.06 1.00 1.76
CA LEU A 123 16.14 1.79 0.54
C LEU A 123 14.98 2.78 0.43
N ILE A 124 15.20 3.84 -0.35
CA ILE A 124 14.19 4.83 -0.71
C ILE A 124 14.28 5.18 -2.19
N TYR A 125 13.16 5.54 -2.79
CA TYR A 125 13.08 5.98 -4.19
C TYR A 125 12.92 7.49 -4.30
N ILE A 126 13.96 8.20 -4.75
CA ILE A 126 13.98 9.66 -4.86
C ILE A 126 14.58 10.06 -6.22
N GLU A 127 13.92 10.97 -6.94
CA GLU A 127 14.36 11.44 -8.28
C GLU A 127 14.71 10.30 -9.26
N ASN A 128 13.90 9.24 -9.27
CA ASN A 128 14.14 8.05 -10.07
C ASN A 128 15.46 7.33 -9.77
N LYS A 129 15.90 7.38 -8.51
CA LYS A 129 17.09 6.68 -8.02
C LYS A 129 16.71 5.85 -6.81
N LEU A 130 17.21 4.63 -6.77
CA LEU A 130 17.16 3.76 -5.59
C LEU A 130 18.34 4.08 -4.69
N CYS A 131 18.07 4.64 -3.51
CA CYS A 131 19.09 5.18 -2.61
C CYS A 131 19.07 4.45 -1.27
N VAL A 132 20.23 4.33 -0.62
CA VAL A 132 20.32 3.84 0.77
C VAL A 132 19.72 4.88 1.72
N ASN A 133 18.80 4.46 2.58
CA ASN A 133 18.03 5.30 3.51
C ASN A 133 18.38 5.02 4.98
N ALA A 134 19.60 4.63 5.31
CA ALA A 134 20.03 4.55 6.70
C ALA A 134 21.52 4.88 6.86
N SER A 135 21.88 5.53 7.96
CA SER A 135 23.27 5.91 8.27
C SER A 135 24.08 4.79 8.94
N VAL A 136 23.41 3.76 9.44
CA VAL A 136 23.98 2.59 10.13
C VAL A 136 24.14 1.37 9.20
N ASP A 137 23.89 1.57 7.91
CA ASP A 137 24.01 0.55 6.88
C ASP A 137 25.48 0.35 6.47
N ASP A 138 25.78 -0.82 5.88
CA ASP A 138 27.13 -1.14 5.39
C ASP A 138 27.57 -0.19 4.25
N LEU A 139 26.60 0.49 3.62
CA LEU A 139 26.82 1.52 2.62
C LEU A 139 26.41 2.90 3.19
N PRO A 140 27.12 3.99 2.81
CA PRO A 140 26.78 5.34 3.25
C PRO A 140 25.36 5.75 2.86
N LEU A 141 24.69 6.53 3.73
CA LEU A 141 23.42 7.19 3.43
C LEU A 141 23.46 7.90 2.07
N GLY A 142 22.42 7.69 1.27
CA GLY A 142 22.27 8.25 -0.07
C GLY A 142 23.04 7.54 -1.17
N SER A 143 23.83 6.50 -0.87
CA SER A 143 24.45 5.71 -1.93
C SER A 143 23.41 5.25 -2.96
N ILE A 144 23.63 5.58 -4.23
CA ILE A 144 22.72 5.24 -5.33
C ILE A 144 23.04 3.82 -5.79
N ILE A 145 22.08 2.91 -5.66
CA ILE A 145 22.19 1.53 -6.12
C ILE A 145 22.08 1.51 -7.64
N VAL A 146 23.09 0.92 -8.29
CA VAL A 146 23.15 0.75 -9.75
C VAL A 146 22.70 -0.65 -10.15
N SER A 147 23.22 -1.67 -9.49
CA SER A 147 22.84 -3.06 -9.73
C SER A 147 23.03 -3.92 -8.48
N ILE A 148 22.25 -5.01 -8.39
CA ILE A 148 22.41 -6.05 -7.38
C ILE A 148 22.48 -7.40 -8.08
N ASN A 149 23.51 -8.19 -7.80
CA ASN A 149 23.77 -9.49 -8.45
C ASN A 149 23.75 -9.39 -9.99
N GLY A 150 24.30 -8.29 -10.52
CA GLY A 150 24.35 -8.00 -11.96
C GLY A 150 23.03 -7.50 -12.58
N MET A 151 21.92 -7.43 -11.82
CA MET A 151 20.65 -6.91 -12.31
C MET A 151 20.52 -5.40 -12.05
N PRO A 152 20.20 -4.56 -13.05
CA PRO A 152 20.02 -3.12 -12.87
C PRO A 152 18.90 -2.79 -11.87
N ALA A 153 19.09 -1.74 -11.05
CA ALA A 153 18.14 -1.28 -10.04
C ALA A 153 16.74 -1.03 -10.59
N ASP A 154 16.63 -0.27 -11.70
CA ASP A 154 15.35 0.06 -12.31
C ASP A 154 14.60 -1.18 -12.80
N SER A 155 15.31 -2.15 -13.40
CA SER A 155 14.72 -3.41 -13.85
C SER A 155 14.24 -4.28 -12.70
N MET A 156 14.92 -4.24 -11.54
CA MET A 156 14.43 -4.91 -10.34
C MET A 156 13.15 -4.26 -9.83
N LEU A 157 13.14 -2.92 -9.70
CA LEU A 157 11.97 -2.17 -9.22
C LEU A 157 10.75 -2.42 -10.12
N GLU A 158 10.92 -2.35 -11.44
CA GLU A 158 9.85 -2.63 -12.42
C GLU A 158 9.21 -4.01 -12.22
N GLN A 159 10.02 -5.02 -11.91
CA GLN A 159 9.54 -6.38 -11.66
C GLN A 159 8.87 -6.59 -10.30
N MET A 160 8.97 -5.61 -9.41
CA MET A 160 8.38 -5.64 -8.07
C MET A 160 7.18 -4.70 -7.92
N LEU A 161 6.85 -3.89 -8.94
CA LEU A 161 5.73 -2.93 -8.86
C LEU A 161 4.40 -3.61 -8.56
N SER A 162 4.18 -4.84 -9.02
CA SER A 162 2.91 -5.55 -8.83
C SER A 162 2.62 -5.92 -7.38
N TYR A 163 3.61 -5.90 -6.48
CA TYR A 163 3.39 -6.18 -5.05
C TYR A 163 2.64 -5.05 -4.33
N HIS A 164 2.44 -3.90 -4.98
CA HIS A 164 1.68 -2.78 -4.44
C HIS A 164 0.59 -2.35 -5.43
N THR A 165 -0.67 -2.46 -5.03
CA THR A 165 -1.81 -2.10 -5.86
C THR A 165 -2.20 -0.64 -5.63
N THR A 166 -2.71 0.02 -6.67
CA THR A 166 -3.13 1.43 -6.62
C THR A 166 -4.44 1.59 -7.39
N ASP A 167 -5.15 2.71 -7.21
CA ASP A 167 -6.33 2.96 -8.04
C ASP A 167 -5.95 3.29 -9.50
N GLY A 168 -6.66 2.70 -10.45
CA GLY A 168 -6.50 2.99 -11.88
C GLY A 168 -5.08 2.77 -12.41
N PHE A 169 -4.52 3.80 -13.03
CA PHE A 169 -3.25 3.76 -13.76
C PHE A 169 -2.10 4.46 -13.03
N ILE A 170 -2.23 4.65 -11.72
CA ILE A 170 -1.25 5.34 -10.88
C ILE A 170 -0.03 4.41 -10.68
N THR A 171 1.18 4.93 -10.85
CA THR A 171 2.42 4.10 -10.84
C THR A 171 3.48 4.58 -9.88
N LYS A 172 3.56 5.88 -9.62
CA LYS A 172 4.59 6.46 -8.74
C LYS A 172 4.62 5.86 -7.32
N PRO A 173 3.48 5.65 -6.63
CA PRO A 173 3.44 4.94 -5.35
C PRO A 173 4.09 3.56 -5.40
N LYS A 174 3.92 2.82 -6.50
CA LYS A 174 4.46 1.46 -6.64
C LYS A 174 5.98 1.44 -6.60
N TYR A 175 6.66 2.44 -7.18
CA TYR A 175 8.11 2.57 -7.09
C TYR A 175 8.57 2.89 -5.66
N LYS A 176 7.86 3.79 -4.98
CA LYS A 176 8.12 4.11 -3.57
C LYS A 176 8.03 2.83 -2.73
N MET A 177 6.92 2.10 -2.85
CA MET A 177 6.66 0.88 -2.09
C MET A 177 7.61 -0.27 -2.45
N ALA A 178 8.01 -0.39 -3.72
CA ALA A 178 9.01 -1.36 -4.14
C ALA A 178 10.41 -1.07 -3.56
N ALA A 179 10.75 0.19 -3.31
CA ALA A 179 12.00 0.57 -2.64
C ALA A 179 11.93 0.38 -1.12
N GLU A 180 10.85 0.82 -0.47
CA GLU A 180 10.70 0.73 0.98
C GLU A 180 10.55 -0.73 1.44
N ASN A 181 9.85 -1.57 0.67
CA ASN A 181 9.71 -3.01 0.92
C ASN A 181 10.71 -3.87 0.12
N PHE A 182 11.80 -3.28 -0.36
CA PHE A 182 12.70 -3.90 -1.34
C PHE A 182 13.16 -5.29 -0.93
N ALA A 183 13.62 -5.47 0.31
CA ALA A 183 14.18 -6.75 0.74
C ALA A 183 13.19 -7.91 0.67
N TYR A 184 11.94 -7.66 1.09
CA TYR A 184 10.88 -8.66 1.08
C TYR A 184 10.40 -8.94 -0.36
N ASN A 185 10.16 -7.88 -1.13
CA ASN A 185 9.74 -7.99 -2.54
C ASN A 185 10.82 -8.62 -3.43
N TYR A 186 12.09 -8.34 -3.17
CA TYR A 186 13.22 -8.96 -3.85
C TYR A 186 13.19 -10.48 -3.63
N TYR A 187 13.02 -10.92 -2.39
CA TYR A 187 12.91 -12.34 -2.08
C TYR A 187 11.70 -12.98 -2.79
N LEU A 188 10.52 -12.36 -2.72
CA LEU A 188 9.32 -12.86 -3.41
C LEU A 188 9.54 -12.99 -4.92
N ARG A 189 10.24 -12.04 -5.54
CA ARG A 189 10.46 -12.01 -6.98
C ARG A 189 11.59 -12.93 -7.42
N PHE A 190 12.75 -12.83 -6.79
CA PHE A 190 14.01 -13.41 -7.27
C PHE A 190 14.48 -14.61 -6.43
N GLY A 191 13.91 -14.84 -5.25
CA GLY A 191 14.26 -15.96 -4.37
C GLY A 191 15.35 -15.60 -3.36
N SER A 192 15.81 -16.63 -2.64
CA SER A 192 16.78 -16.50 -1.55
C SER A 192 18.22 -16.36 -2.06
N ASN A 193 19.02 -15.54 -1.37
CA ASN A 193 20.46 -15.38 -1.61
C ASN A 193 21.19 -15.28 -0.27
N ASP A 194 22.36 -15.90 -0.15
CA ASP A 194 23.20 -15.80 1.07
C ASP A 194 24.01 -14.48 1.10
N ARG A 195 24.28 -13.91 -0.07
CA ARG A 195 25.05 -12.68 -0.26
C ARG A 195 24.57 -11.89 -1.48
N PHE A 196 24.87 -10.60 -1.48
CA PHE A 196 24.53 -9.67 -2.55
C PHE A 196 25.77 -8.92 -3.02
N GLU A 197 26.08 -9.02 -4.30
CA GLU A 197 27.02 -8.11 -4.96
C GLU A 197 26.26 -6.83 -5.33
N VAL A 198 26.65 -5.70 -4.74
CA VAL A 198 25.99 -4.42 -4.93
C VAL A 198 26.93 -3.45 -5.63
N GLN A 199 26.55 -3.00 -6.82
CA GLN A 199 27.21 -1.88 -7.48
C GLN A 199 26.48 -0.59 -7.12
N TYR A 200 27.21 0.41 -6.66
CA TYR A 200 26.64 1.67 -6.19
C TYR A 200 27.53 2.87 -6.51
N LYS A 201 26.96 4.07 -6.43
CA LYS A 201 27.67 5.35 -6.47
C LYS A 201 27.50 6.07 -5.13
N ASN A 202 28.61 6.41 -4.49
CA ASN A 202 28.61 7.21 -3.27
C ASN A 202 28.56 8.71 -3.62
N ASN A 203 27.95 9.53 -2.76
CA ASN A 203 27.98 10.99 -2.82
C ASN A 203 29.38 11.60 -3.01
N ALA A 204 30.41 10.96 -2.46
CA ALA A 204 31.78 11.44 -2.55
C ALA A 204 32.48 11.08 -3.87
N SER A 205 31.92 10.18 -4.71
CA SER A 205 32.58 9.73 -5.94
C SER A 205 31.59 9.40 -7.06
N ALA A 206 31.83 9.95 -8.24
CA ALA A 206 31.06 9.61 -9.44
C ALA A 206 31.37 8.19 -10.00
N SER A 207 32.43 7.53 -9.52
CA SER A 207 32.81 6.18 -9.95
C SER A 207 31.87 5.14 -9.35
N ILE A 208 31.51 4.12 -10.13
CA ILE A 208 30.81 2.94 -9.61
C ILE A 208 31.77 2.15 -8.72
N GLN A 209 31.29 1.79 -7.53
CA GLN A 209 31.96 0.95 -6.55
C GLN A 209 31.19 -0.36 -6.40
N THR A 210 31.87 -1.42 -5.95
CA THR A 210 31.24 -2.71 -5.67
C THR A 210 31.41 -3.05 -4.19
N ALA A 211 30.36 -3.54 -3.55
CA ALA A 211 30.37 -4.12 -2.22
C ALA A 211 29.76 -5.52 -2.22
N GLU A 212 30.29 -6.43 -1.41
CA GLU A 212 29.63 -7.69 -1.09
C GLU A 212 28.96 -7.58 0.28
N LEU A 213 27.65 -7.78 0.33
CA LEU A 213 26.85 -7.69 1.54
C LEU A 213 26.29 -9.06 1.92
N ASN A 214 26.38 -9.42 3.20
CA ASN A 214 25.78 -10.66 3.70
C ASN A 214 24.28 -10.48 3.87
N ALA A 215 23.51 -11.52 3.52
CA ALA A 215 22.09 -11.51 3.79
C ALA A 215 21.77 -11.53 5.28
N ILE A 216 20.65 -10.91 5.66
CA ILE A 216 20.18 -10.83 7.05
C ILE A 216 18.79 -11.46 7.20
N THR A 217 18.31 -11.55 8.44
CA THR A 217 16.90 -11.86 8.69
C THR A 217 16.04 -10.63 8.48
N TYR A 218 14.77 -10.84 8.11
CA TYR A 218 13.82 -9.73 7.97
C TYR A 218 13.65 -8.95 9.28
N LYS A 219 13.58 -9.66 10.41
CA LYS A 219 13.58 -9.03 11.74
C LYS A 219 14.78 -8.08 11.95
N ARG A 220 15.98 -8.47 11.52
CA ARG A 220 17.17 -7.62 11.66
C ARG A 220 17.10 -6.37 10.78
N LEU A 221 16.46 -6.45 9.62
CA LEU A 221 16.22 -5.29 8.76
C LEU A 221 15.27 -4.29 9.45
N LEU A 222 14.17 -4.77 10.03
CA LEU A 222 13.22 -3.95 10.78
C LEU A 222 13.85 -3.28 12.00
N GLU A 223 14.78 -3.94 12.70
CA GLU A 223 15.55 -3.29 13.79
C GLU A 223 16.41 -2.12 13.29
N LYS A 224 16.87 -2.16 12.03
CA LYS A 224 17.67 -1.09 11.41
C LYS A 224 16.81 0.06 10.89
N SER A 225 15.50 -0.13 10.65
CA SER A 225 14.64 0.92 10.09
C SER A 225 14.41 2.09 11.05
N ALA A 226 14.62 1.90 12.36
CA ALA A 226 14.61 2.98 13.36
C ALA A 226 15.69 4.07 13.13
N HIS A 227 16.62 3.86 12.19
CA HIS A 227 17.68 4.83 11.84
C HIS A 227 17.50 5.38 10.42
N GLN A 228 16.28 5.33 9.87
CA GLN A 228 15.97 5.91 8.57
C GLN A 228 16.01 7.44 8.65
N PHE A 229 16.54 8.09 7.60
CA PHE A 229 16.85 9.52 7.63
C PHE A 229 15.77 10.37 6.97
N TYR A 230 15.13 9.88 5.90
CA TYR A 230 13.98 10.55 5.32
C TYR A 230 12.69 9.96 5.87
N TYR A 231 11.93 10.85 6.51
CA TYR A 231 10.61 10.61 7.05
C TYR A 231 10.61 9.69 8.29
N ASP A 232 10.98 10.28 9.42
CA ASP A 232 10.52 9.80 10.72
C ASP A 232 9.01 10.07 10.75
N ALA A 233 8.20 9.03 10.59
CA ALA A 233 6.78 9.16 10.83
C ALA A 233 6.65 9.61 12.29
N ASN A 234 6.38 10.90 12.53
CA ASN A 234 6.09 11.37 13.88
C ASN A 234 5.15 10.36 14.54
N ASP A 235 5.46 9.92 15.76
CA ASP A 235 4.68 8.93 16.54
C ASP A 235 3.21 9.34 16.81
N TYR A 236 2.77 10.48 16.28
CA TYR A 236 1.46 11.06 16.48
C TYR A 236 0.58 10.91 15.25
N ASP A 237 -0.62 10.35 15.45
CA ASP A 237 -1.66 10.25 14.42
C ASP A 237 -2.13 11.62 13.90
N TYR A 238 -2.06 12.64 14.77
CA TYR A 238 -2.41 14.03 14.46
C TYR A 238 -1.67 15.00 15.37
N ASP A 239 -1.43 16.21 14.88
CA ASP A 239 -0.80 17.30 15.63
C ASP A 239 -1.28 18.67 15.12
N PHE A 240 -1.19 19.70 15.97
CA PHE A 240 -1.56 21.06 15.64
C PHE A 240 -0.64 22.09 16.30
N ASN A 241 0.02 22.91 15.48
CA ASN A 241 0.92 23.96 15.94
C ASN A 241 0.61 25.30 15.25
N VAL A 242 0.88 26.40 15.94
CA VAL A 242 0.68 27.75 15.43
C VAL A 242 2.00 28.50 15.41
N ASN A 243 2.26 29.20 14.31
CA ASN A 243 3.35 30.15 14.17
C ASN A 243 2.77 31.53 13.88
N ASP A 244 2.58 32.33 14.94
CA ASP A 244 2.01 33.68 14.84
C ASP A 244 2.89 34.62 14.02
N SER A 245 4.21 34.44 14.05
CA SER A 245 5.15 35.30 13.30
C SER A 245 5.02 35.14 11.80
N LEU A 246 4.61 33.94 11.34
CA LEU A 246 4.36 33.66 9.92
C LEU A 246 2.87 33.80 9.55
N GLY A 247 1.96 33.94 10.52
CA GLY A 247 0.52 33.91 10.28
C GLY A 247 0.02 32.54 9.81
N VAL A 248 0.68 31.45 10.24
CA VAL A 248 0.44 30.08 9.76
C VAL A 248 0.11 29.16 10.92
N ALA A 249 -0.88 28.29 10.74
CA ALA A 249 -1.05 27.08 11.53
C ALA A 249 -0.70 25.83 10.71
N PHE A 250 -0.14 24.84 11.38
CA PHE A 250 0.22 23.54 10.84
C PHE A 250 -0.65 22.47 11.49
N MET A 251 -1.29 21.65 10.68
CA MET A 251 -2.11 20.53 11.11
C MET A 251 -1.62 19.26 10.42
N THR A 252 -1.15 18.29 11.18
CA THR A 252 -0.74 16.99 10.65
C THR A 252 -1.86 15.99 10.90
N ILE A 253 -2.21 15.17 9.90
CA ILE A 253 -3.18 14.08 10.02
C ILE A 253 -2.62 12.85 9.29
N ARG A 254 -2.08 11.88 10.03
CA ARG A 254 -1.44 10.66 9.49
C ARG A 254 -2.41 9.50 9.26
N THR A 255 -3.60 9.55 9.85
CA THR A 255 -4.65 8.55 9.62
C THR A 255 -6.03 9.18 9.82
N LEU A 256 -7.05 8.59 9.20
CA LEU A 256 -8.46 8.85 9.48
C LEU A 256 -9.13 7.68 10.22
N ASP A 257 -8.35 6.64 10.56
CA ASP A 257 -8.83 5.50 11.32
C ASP A 257 -8.66 5.72 12.83
N PHE A 258 -9.76 6.13 13.45
CA PHE A 258 -9.91 6.25 14.89
C PHE A 258 -11.01 5.31 15.40
N SER A 259 -11.02 4.07 14.88
CA SER A 259 -12.06 3.02 15.02
C SER A 259 -12.53 2.70 16.45
N SER A 260 -11.80 3.08 17.51
CA SER A 260 -12.32 2.96 18.87
C SER A 260 -13.11 4.20 19.29
N ASN A 261 -14.24 4.00 19.98
CA ASN A 261 -15.10 5.09 20.49
C ASN A 261 -14.34 6.16 21.30
N SER A 262 -13.27 5.79 22.00
CA SER A 262 -12.42 6.75 22.73
C SER A 262 -11.56 7.56 21.76
N ARG A 263 -10.90 6.93 20.79
CA ARG A 263 -10.08 7.63 19.79
C ARG A 263 -10.90 8.56 18.91
N ASP A 264 -12.08 8.14 18.43
CA ASP A 264 -12.99 8.99 17.65
C ASP A 264 -13.37 10.25 18.43
N LYS A 265 -13.73 10.12 19.72
CA LYS A 265 -14.06 11.28 20.57
C LYS A 265 -12.88 12.21 20.78
N VAL A 266 -11.68 11.69 20.98
CA VAL A 266 -10.48 12.51 21.16
C VAL A 266 -10.16 13.26 19.85
N PHE A 267 -10.25 12.60 18.70
CA PHE A 267 -10.06 13.26 17.41
C PHE A 267 -11.10 14.36 17.15
N ASN A 268 -12.37 14.10 17.44
CA ASN A 268 -13.44 15.11 17.36
C ASN A 268 -13.15 16.35 18.24
N ASN A 269 -12.64 16.12 19.46
CA ASN A 269 -12.25 17.20 20.37
C ASN A 269 -11.04 17.97 19.87
N PHE A 270 -10.03 17.28 19.35
CA PHE A 270 -8.87 17.89 18.69
C PHE A 270 -9.34 18.81 17.56
N MET A 271 -10.15 18.30 16.65
CA MET A 271 -10.73 19.07 15.53
C MET A 271 -11.47 20.31 16.02
N ASN A 272 -12.40 20.17 16.97
CA ASN A 272 -13.17 21.30 17.48
C ASN A 272 -12.26 22.35 18.16
N ASN A 273 -11.28 21.92 18.97
CA ASN A 273 -10.40 22.83 19.69
C ASN A 273 -9.45 23.58 18.74
N SER A 274 -8.84 22.88 17.78
CA SER A 274 -7.92 23.47 16.79
C SER A 274 -8.63 24.54 15.96
N PHE A 275 -9.84 24.26 15.45
CA PHE A 275 -10.58 25.24 14.64
C PHE A 275 -11.17 26.38 15.47
N ARG A 276 -11.52 26.16 16.74
CA ARG A 276 -11.86 27.27 17.65
C ARG A 276 -10.66 28.19 17.90
N LEU A 277 -9.48 27.61 18.09
CA LEU A 277 -8.24 28.37 18.28
C LEU A 277 -7.93 29.21 17.03
N LEU A 278 -8.01 28.62 15.83
CA LEU A 278 -7.85 29.33 14.55
C LEU A 278 -8.80 30.53 14.45
N ASN A 279 -10.09 30.35 14.74
CA ASN A 279 -11.06 31.44 14.63
C ASN A 279 -10.90 32.52 15.71
N SER A 280 -10.29 32.18 16.85
CA SER A 280 -9.99 33.16 17.90
C SER A 280 -8.71 33.95 17.65
N ASN A 281 -7.82 33.45 16.77
CA ASN A 281 -6.53 34.05 16.50
C ASN A 281 -6.53 34.76 15.13
N LEU A 282 -6.81 36.06 15.15
CA LEU A 282 -6.95 36.87 13.93
C LEU A 282 -5.65 37.07 13.14
N SER A 283 -4.47 36.78 13.72
CA SER A 283 -3.20 36.82 12.98
C SER A 283 -2.95 35.58 12.12
N ILE A 284 -3.73 34.50 12.30
CA ILE A 284 -3.58 33.28 11.50
C ILE A 284 -4.53 33.30 10.31
N ASN A 285 -3.97 33.52 9.12
CA ASN A 285 -4.70 33.57 7.87
C ASN A 285 -4.34 32.42 6.91
N ASN A 286 -3.39 31.56 7.28
CA ASN A 286 -3.00 30.39 6.51
C ASN A 286 -3.04 29.12 7.38
N LEU A 287 -3.61 28.05 6.83
CA LEU A 287 -3.60 26.71 7.43
C LEU A 287 -2.91 25.74 6.45
N ILE A 288 -1.83 25.11 6.90
CA ILE A 288 -1.15 24.03 6.18
C ILE A 288 -1.59 22.72 6.80
N ILE A 289 -2.23 21.86 6.02
CA ILE A 289 -2.62 20.51 6.41
C ILE A 289 -1.65 19.53 5.77
N ASP A 290 -0.84 18.86 6.58
CA ASP A 290 0.02 17.76 6.12
C ASP A 290 -0.75 16.44 6.16
N LEU A 291 -1.12 15.96 4.98
CA LEU A 291 -1.85 14.71 4.78
C LEU A 291 -0.93 13.58 4.28
N ARG A 292 0.38 13.82 4.17
CA ARG A 292 1.34 12.79 3.72
C ARG A 292 1.31 11.56 4.63
N GLU A 293 1.52 10.39 4.04
CA GLU A 293 1.42 9.07 4.72
C GLU A 293 0.03 8.71 5.29
N ASN A 294 -1.02 9.42 4.87
CA ASN A 294 -2.38 9.08 5.28
C ASN A 294 -3.04 8.11 4.31
N ASN A 295 -3.08 6.83 4.69
CA ASN A 295 -3.70 5.75 3.90
C ASN A 295 -5.24 5.71 4.01
N GLY A 296 -5.84 6.76 4.59
CA GLY A 296 -7.28 6.88 4.79
C GLY A 296 -7.75 6.34 6.15
N GLY A 297 -8.91 5.68 6.15
CA GLY A 297 -9.61 5.25 7.36
C GLY A 297 -11.11 5.55 7.27
N ASN A 298 -11.71 5.99 8.37
CA ASN A 298 -13.16 6.18 8.43
C ASN A 298 -13.62 7.45 7.69
N TYR A 299 -14.58 7.31 6.76
CA TYR A 299 -15.13 8.43 6.00
C TYR A 299 -15.71 9.55 6.86
N LYS A 300 -16.30 9.23 8.01
CA LYS A 300 -16.82 10.23 8.95
C LYS A 300 -15.76 11.26 9.34
N ASN A 301 -14.51 10.83 9.51
CA ASN A 301 -13.39 11.71 9.86
C ASN A 301 -12.93 12.57 8.67
N CYS A 302 -12.98 12.03 7.45
CA CYS A 302 -12.82 12.80 6.22
C CYS A 302 -13.86 13.92 6.13
N PHE A 303 -15.15 13.58 6.25
CA PHE A 303 -16.24 14.55 6.13
C PHE A 303 -16.26 15.56 7.28
N LEU A 304 -15.90 15.13 8.49
CA LEU A 304 -15.72 16.03 9.63
C LEU A 304 -14.67 17.10 9.32
N LEU A 305 -13.47 16.71 8.91
CA LEU A 305 -12.41 17.66 8.56
C LEU A 305 -12.83 18.57 7.41
N TYR A 306 -13.44 18.02 6.36
CA TYR A 306 -13.96 18.81 5.25
C TYR A 306 -15.02 19.84 5.71
N SER A 307 -15.89 19.49 6.66
CA SER A 307 -16.90 20.41 7.21
C SER A 307 -16.31 21.66 7.88
N TYR A 308 -15.09 21.58 8.42
CA TYR A 308 -14.37 22.73 8.98
C TYR A 308 -13.70 23.61 7.91
N LEU A 309 -13.72 23.18 6.65
CA LEU A 309 -13.02 23.86 5.56
C LEU A 309 -13.99 24.42 4.52
N THR A 310 -15.11 23.76 4.25
CA THR A 310 -16.10 24.23 3.25
C THR A 310 -17.12 25.22 3.82
N ASP A 311 -17.71 26.05 2.96
CA ASP A 311 -18.92 26.85 3.24
C ASP A 311 -20.19 26.27 2.58
N LYS A 312 -20.10 25.11 1.93
CA LYS A 312 -21.21 24.47 1.21
C LYS A 312 -21.71 23.24 1.94
N LYS A 313 -23.02 23.02 1.87
CA LYS A 313 -23.61 21.73 2.20
C LYS A 313 -23.15 20.69 1.18
N PHE A 314 -22.76 19.50 1.64
CA PHE A 314 -22.27 18.42 0.77
C PHE A 314 -22.87 17.06 1.16
N LYS A 315 -22.81 16.10 0.24
CA LYS A 315 -23.28 14.73 0.41
C LYS A 315 -22.07 13.79 0.51
N GLU A 316 -22.17 12.71 1.27
CA GLU A 316 -21.06 11.78 1.47
C GLU A 316 -20.63 11.09 0.19
N PHE A 317 -21.57 10.53 -0.57
CA PHE A 317 -21.27 9.80 -1.81
C PHE A 317 -22.26 10.16 -2.91
N ASP A 318 -21.78 10.18 -4.17
CA ASP A 318 -22.67 10.27 -5.33
C ASP A 318 -23.45 8.96 -5.43
N THR A 319 -22.70 7.86 -5.51
CA THR A 319 -23.21 6.49 -5.39
C THR A 319 -22.24 5.61 -4.62
N ALA A 320 -22.77 4.60 -3.93
CA ALA A 320 -22.01 3.49 -3.40
C ALA A 320 -22.81 2.21 -3.63
N TRP A 321 -22.17 1.11 -4.06
CA TRP A 321 -22.86 -0.13 -4.36
C TRP A 321 -21.98 -1.39 -4.20
N VAL A 322 -22.63 -2.51 -3.92
CA VAL A 322 -22.04 -3.86 -3.79
C VAL A 322 -22.67 -4.84 -4.80
N LYS A 323 -21.94 -5.91 -5.15
CA LYS A 323 -22.39 -6.93 -6.14
C LYS A 323 -23.30 -8.02 -5.58
N PHE A 324 -23.38 -8.15 -4.26
CA PHE A 324 -23.99 -9.27 -3.57
C PHE A 324 -24.75 -8.80 -2.33
N ASN A 325 -25.68 -9.62 -1.85
CA ASN A 325 -26.45 -9.41 -0.61
C ASN A 325 -26.14 -10.46 0.47
N SER A 326 -25.18 -11.35 0.21
CA SER A 326 -24.57 -12.26 1.18
C SER A 326 -23.18 -12.62 0.69
N VAL A 327 -22.24 -12.88 1.61
CA VAL A 327 -20.83 -13.10 1.30
C VAL A 327 -20.68 -14.32 0.36
N PRO A 328 -20.22 -14.13 -0.90
CA PRO A 328 -20.04 -15.23 -1.82
C PRO A 328 -18.91 -16.14 -1.35
N TYR A 329 -19.03 -17.45 -1.60
CA TYR A 329 -17.98 -18.42 -1.27
C TYR A 329 -17.60 -18.43 0.22
N ALA A 330 -18.58 -18.24 1.12
CA ALA A 330 -18.44 -18.17 2.57
C ALA A 330 -17.45 -19.20 3.19
N ASN A 331 -17.50 -20.46 2.73
CA ASN A 331 -16.65 -21.54 3.24
C ASN A 331 -15.14 -21.34 3.00
N TYR A 332 -14.75 -20.40 2.15
CA TYR A 332 -13.36 -20.07 1.82
C TYR A 332 -12.91 -18.74 2.41
N THR A 333 -13.74 -18.09 3.23
CA THR A 333 -13.32 -16.88 3.94
C THR A 333 -12.27 -17.20 5.01
N SER A 334 -11.35 -16.25 5.24
CA SER A 334 -10.29 -16.41 6.23
C SER A 334 -10.86 -16.58 7.65
N ASP A 335 -10.12 -17.27 8.53
CA ASP A 335 -10.52 -17.39 9.94
C ASP A 335 -10.56 -16.01 10.63
N ASN A 336 -9.64 -15.10 10.26
CA ASN A 336 -9.56 -13.75 10.78
C ASN A 336 -10.83 -12.95 10.43
N PHE A 337 -11.24 -12.98 9.15
CA PHE A 337 -12.48 -12.31 8.71
C PHE A 337 -13.72 -12.90 9.40
N ARG A 338 -13.81 -14.24 9.49
CA ARG A 338 -14.93 -14.92 10.15
C ARG A 338 -15.07 -14.59 11.63
N SER A 339 -13.95 -14.38 12.33
CA SER A 339 -13.94 -14.06 13.76
C SER A 339 -13.99 -12.56 14.06
N GLY A 340 -13.72 -11.71 13.06
CA GLY A 340 -13.67 -10.25 13.20
C GLY A 340 -14.86 -9.54 12.56
N GLU A 341 -14.87 -9.44 11.23
CA GLU A 341 -15.75 -8.53 10.47
C GLU A 341 -17.01 -9.20 9.88
N TRP A 342 -17.11 -10.53 9.90
CA TRP A 342 -18.18 -11.26 9.21
C TRP A 342 -19.59 -10.74 9.53
N ASP A 343 -19.94 -10.64 10.82
CA ASP A 343 -21.28 -10.25 11.24
C ASP A 343 -21.58 -8.79 10.84
N GLU A 344 -20.61 -7.90 10.96
CA GLU A 344 -20.73 -6.49 10.57
C GLU A 344 -20.93 -6.34 9.06
N VAL A 345 -20.18 -7.10 8.25
CA VAL A 345 -20.31 -7.09 6.79
C VAL A 345 -21.67 -7.61 6.34
N GLU A 346 -22.12 -8.75 6.87
CA GLU A 346 -23.45 -9.29 6.55
C GLU A 346 -24.55 -8.34 7.01
N GLU A 347 -24.40 -7.69 8.17
CA GLU A 347 -25.36 -6.70 8.67
C GLU A 347 -25.45 -5.49 7.74
N ILE A 348 -24.33 -4.85 7.44
CA ILE A 348 -24.27 -3.65 6.59
C ILE A 348 -24.81 -3.94 5.19
N ILE A 349 -24.43 -5.05 4.57
CA ILE A 349 -24.89 -5.40 3.22
C ILE A 349 -26.40 -5.60 3.19
N ASN A 350 -26.98 -6.21 4.22
CA ASN A 350 -28.43 -6.49 4.27
C ASN A 350 -29.26 -5.27 4.70
N GLN A 351 -28.72 -4.41 5.56
CA GLN A 351 -29.46 -3.26 6.11
C GLN A 351 -29.28 -2.00 5.26
N ASP A 352 -28.05 -1.72 4.82
CA ASP A 352 -27.67 -0.43 4.25
C ASP A 352 -27.69 -0.43 2.72
N PHE A 353 -27.64 -1.60 2.07
CA PHE A 353 -27.66 -1.73 0.62
C PHE A 353 -28.93 -2.40 0.11
N LYS A 354 -29.57 -1.83 -0.92
CA LYS A 354 -30.81 -2.37 -1.52
C LYS A 354 -30.68 -2.62 -3.02
N LYS A 355 -31.27 -3.74 -3.44
CA LYS A 355 -31.20 -4.21 -4.82
C LYS A 355 -31.87 -3.23 -5.81
N ASP A 356 -31.16 -2.95 -6.89
CA ASP A 356 -31.63 -2.25 -8.09
C ASP A 356 -32.05 -3.26 -9.18
N SER A 357 -32.81 -2.77 -10.16
CA SER A 357 -33.14 -3.38 -11.44
C SER A 357 -31.95 -4.02 -12.17
N ALA A 358 -30.73 -3.47 -12.06
CA ALA A 358 -29.52 -4.00 -12.71
C ALA A 358 -28.79 -5.10 -11.89
N SER A 359 -29.40 -5.65 -10.84
CA SER A 359 -28.83 -6.68 -9.95
C SER A 359 -27.65 -6.25 -9.05
N LEU A 360 -27.33 -4.95 -9.02
CA LEU A 360 -26.45 -4.35 -8.01
C LEU A 360 -27.27 -3.96 -6.77
N HIS A 361 -26.60 -3.78 -5.62
CA HIS A 361 -27.23 -3.28 -4.40
C HIS A 361 -26.62 -1.93 -4.04
N TYR A 362 -27.42 -0.88 -3.99
CA TYR A 362 -26.96 0.50 -3.75
C TYR A 362 -27.20 0.91 -2.30
N LEU A 363 -26.28 1.71 -1.75
CA LEU A 363 -26.40 2.34 -0.44
C LEU A 363 -27.68 3.16 -0.40
N THR A 364 -28.50 2.96 0.64
CA THR A 364 -29.79 3.63 0.73
C THR A 364 -29.65 5.12 1.04
N PRO A 365 -30.60 5.97 0.61
CA PRO A 365 -30.52 7.41 0.85
C PRO A 365 -30.43 7.82 2.32
N ASP A 366 -31.01 7.03 3.24
CA ASP A 366 -30.96 7.27 4.69
C ASP A 366 -29.60 6.93 5.31
N LYS A 367 -28.75 6.19 4.59
CA LYS A 367 -27.38 5.81 4.98
C LYS A 367 -26.31 6.61 4.22
N ASN A 368 -26.72 7.60 3.43
CA ASN A 368 -25.82 8.49 2.68
C ASN A 368 -26.13 9.94 3.07
N GLU A 369 -25.39 10.42 4.07
CA GLU A 369 -25.76 11.62 4.81
C GLU A 369 -25.47 12.92 4.03
N TRP A 370 -26.16 13.98 4.47
CA TRP A 370 -25.87 15.34 4.05
C TRP A 370 -25.24 16.11 5.20
N TRP A 371 -24.02 16.57 4.99
CA TRP A 371 -23.24 17.31 5.98
C TRP A 371 -23.41 18.82 5.81
N GLN A 372 -23.38 19.52 6.94
CA GLN A 372 -23.44 20.98 7.00
C GLN A 372 -22.03 21.54 7.28
N PRO A 373 -21.69 22.72 6.73
CA PRO A 373 -20.50 23.46 7.15
C PRO A 373 -20.47 23.65 8.66
N ASN A 374 -19.30 23.41 9.26
CA ASN A 374 -19.12 23.63 10.68
C ASN A 374 -19.19 25.14 10.99
N LYS A 375 -19.77 25.50 12.14
CA LYS A 375 -19.86 26.90 12.59
C LYS A 375 -18.48 27.50 12.86
N ASN A 376 -17.51 26.66 13.23
CA ASN A 376 -16.12 27.04 13.48
C ASN A 376 -15.24 26.83 12.23
N ARG A 377 -15.78 26.88 11.01
CA ARG A 377 -14.96 26.71 9.80
C ARG A 377 -13.85 27.75 9.70
N PHE A 378 -12.69 27.34 9.19
CA PHE A 378 -11.61 28.27 8.86
C PHE A 378 -11.86 28.94 7.51
N THR A 379 -11.73 30.26 7.45
CA THR A 379 -12.01 31.07 6.25
C THR A 379 -10.76 31.58 5.53
N GLY A 380 -9.57 31.38 6.13
CA GLY A 380 -8.29 31.75 5.51
C GLY A 380 -7.84 30.82 4.39
N ASN A 381 -6.61 31.02 3.92
CA ASN A 381 -6.01 30.21 2.87
C ASN A 381 -5.68 28.81 3.40
N VAL A 382 -6.00 27.77 2.64
CA VAL A 382 -5.66 26.39 3.00
C VAL A 382 -4.66 25.85 2.00
N PHE A 383 -3.59 25.26 2.51
CA PHE A 383 -2.64 24.46 1.76
C PHE A 383 -2.78 23.01 2.21
N LEU A 384 -2.84 22.08 1.26
CA LEU A 384 -2.86 20.65 1.56
C LEU A 384 -1.58 20.03 1.01
N VAL A 385 -0.81 19.37 1.86
CA VAL A 385 0.40 18.65 1.45
C VAL A 385 0.05 17.19 1.21
N THR A 386 0.33 16.69 0.01
CA THR A 386 0.05 15.30 -0.38
C THR A 386 1.31 14.59 -0.87
N ASN A 387 1.33 13.27 -0.75
CA ASN A 387 2.32 12.43 -1.41
C ASN A 387 1.69 11.12 -1.90
N SER A 388 2.55 10.24 -2.42
CA SER A 388 2.17 8.96 -3.00
C SER A 388 1.64 7.91 -2.01
N SER A 389 1.48 8.22 -0.72
CA SER A 389 0.77 7.34 0.23
C SER A 389 -0.67 7.78 0.51
N VAL A 390 -1.07 8.96 0.05
CA VAL A 390 -2.42 9.46 0.32
C VAL A 390 -3.43 8.60 -0.45
N SER A 391 -4.26 7.83 0.25
CA SER A 391 -5.18 6.87 -0.38
C SER A 391 -6.57 6.88 0.28
N SER A 392 -7.51 6.09 -0.27
CA SER A 392 -8.84 5.85 0.34
C SER A 392 -9.57 7.15 0.74
N ALA A 393 -10.13 7.21 1.95
CA ALA A 393 -10.82 8.39 2.50
C ALA A 393 -9.96 9.68 2.51
N ALA A 394 -8.63 9.59 2.63
CA ALA A 394 -7.74 10.75 2.60
C ALA A 394 -7.57 11.31 1.18
N ALA A 395 -7.47 10.43 0.17
CA ALA A 395 -7.53 10.85 -1.24
C ALA A 395 -8.89 11.47 -1.57
N TYR A 396 -9.98 10.95 -0.98
CA TYR A 396 -11.30 11.57 -1.14
C TYR A 396 -11.35 12.98 -0.52
N LEU A 397 -10.80 13.19 0.68
CA LEU A 397 -10.66 14.53 1.27
C LEU A 397 -9.89 15.49 0.34
N ALA A 398 -8.76 15.03 -0.21
CA ALA A 398 -7.97 15.81 -1.15
C ALA A 398 -8.77 16.17 -2.40
N ALA A 399 -9.56 15.22 -2.94
CA ALA A 399 -10.43 15.46 -4.10
C ALA A 399 -11.54 16.47 -3.81
N LEU A 400 -12.17 16.40 -2.63
CA LEU A 400 -13.18 17.38 -2.19
C LEU A 400 -12.60 18.79 -2.14
N LEU A 401 -11.45 18.96 -1.49
CA LEU A 401 -10.78 20.25 -1.35
C LEU A 401 -10.27 20.80 -2.69
N TYR A 402 -9.75 19.93 -3.56
CA TYR A 402 -9.29 20.28 -4.89
C TYR A 402 -10.45 20.76 -5.77
N ASN A 403 -11.51 19.96 -5.87
CA ASN A 403 -12.62 20.22 -6.80
C ASN A 403 -13.43 21.45 -6.38
N GLU A 404 -13.51 21.75 -5.08
CA GLU A 404 -14.10 23.00 -4.58
C GLU A 404 -13.22 24.23 -4.87
N GLY A 405 -11.92 24.04 -5.10
CA GLY A 405 -10.93 25.11 -5.10
C GLY A 405 -10.65 25.66 -3.70
N ARG A 406 -10.90 24.86 -2.65
CA ARG A 406 -10.79 25.28 -1.25
C ARG A 406 -9.35 25.30 -0.76
N ALA A 407 -8.51 24.41 -1.27
CA ALA A 407 -7.10 24.31 -0.91
C ALA A 407 -6.19 24.41 -2.14
N THR A 408 -4.99 24.96 -1.94
CA THR A 408 -3.87 24.75 -2.87
C THR A 408 -3.15 23.49 -2.47
N ILE A 409 -3.19 22.46 -3.32
CA ILE A 409 -2.52 21.18 -3.10
C ILE A 409 -1.07 21.27 -3.58
N VAL A 410 -0.13 20.88 -2.71
CA VAL A 410 1.32 20.91 -2.96
C VAL A 410 1.89 19.53 -2.66
N GLY A 411 2.73 19.00 -3.56
CA GLY A 411 3.45 17.75 -3.34
C GLY A 411 3.34 16.80 -4.51
N GLU A 412 2.88 15.58 -4.25
CA GLU A 412 2.81 14.51 -5.25
C GLU A 412 1.38 13.96 -5.40
N GLU A 413 1.13 13.31 -6.54
CA GLU A 413 -0.15 12.66 -6.83
C GLU A 413 -0.47 11.61 -5.77
N THR A 414 -1.74 11.60 -5.34
CA THR A 414 -2.27 10.63 -4.39
C THR A 414 -2.33 9.24 -5.02
N GLU A 415 -2.24 8.21 -4.18
CA GLU A 415 -2.43 6.82 -4.61
C GLU A 415 -3.91 6.47 -4.81
N GLY A 416 -4.79 7.05 -4.00
CA GLY A 416 -6.24 6.85 -4.12
C GLY A 416 -6.83 7.65 -5.28
N GLY A 417 -7.86 7.10 -5.92
CA GLY A 417 -8.48 7.65 -7.11
C GLY A 417 -9.23 8.96 -6.87
N TYR A 418 -9.15 9.89 -7.83
CA TYR A 418 -9.83 11.18 -7.77
C TYR A 418 -11.36 11.06 -7.74
N TYR A 419 -11.91 10.22 -8.62
CA TYR A 419 -13.37 10.10 -8.83
C TYR A 419 -14.05 9.07 -7.95
N ARG A 420 -13.30 8.05 -7.54
CA ARG A 420 -13.83 6.82 -6.94
C ARG A 420 -12.70 5.96 -6.39
N HIS A 421 -13.09 5.02 -5.56
CA HIS A 421 -12.28 3.90 -5.10
C HIS A 421 -13.22 2.74 -4.71
N ASN A 422 -12.67 1.60 -4.32
CA ASN A 422 -13.45 0.59 -3.61
C ASN A 422 -13.25 0.80 -2.10
N GLY A 423 -14.27 0.58 -1.27
CA GLY A 423 -14.15 0.85 0.17
C GLY A 423 -15.24 0.16 0.99
N PHE A 424 -15.53 0.73 2.16
CA PHE A 424 -16.27 0.08 3.25
C PHE A 424 -15.43 -1.01 3.90
N HIS A 425 -15.94 -2.23 4.02
CA HIS A 425 -15.25 -3.34 4.68
C HIS A 425 -14.41 -4.16 3.72
N LEU A 426 -13.41 -4.85 4.25
CA LEU A 426 -12.62 -5.82 3.50
C LEU A 426 -13.29 -7.19 3.57
N LEU A 427 -13.37 -7.87 2.43
CA LEU A 427 -13.56 -9.33 2.42
C LEU A 427 -12.20 -9.99 2.33
N GLU A 428 -12.00 -11.03 3.14
CA GLU A 428 -10.78 -11.83 3.09
C GLU A 428 -11.09 -13.31 2.83
N TYR A 429 -10.30 -13.90 1.95
CA TYR A 429 -10.40 -15.30 1.55
C TYR A 429 -9.05 -16.00 1.69
N GLU A 430 -9.09 -17.31 1.93
CA GLU A 430 -7.92 -18.19 1.94
C GLU A 430 -8.10 -19.32 0.91
N LEU A 431 -7.11 -19.49 0.04
CA LEU A 431 -7.11 -20.54 -0.97
C LEU A 431 -6.80 -21.91 -0.35
N PRO A 432 -7.56 -22.97 -0.65
CA PRO A 432 -7.54 -24.21 0.13
C PRO A 432 -6.25 -25.03 -0.01
N ASN A 433 -5.64 -25.07 -1.20
CA ASN A 433 -4.44 -25.89 -1.44
C ASN A 433 -3.15 -25.16 -1.04
N THR A 434 -3.04 -23.88 -1.42
CA THR A 434 -1.83 -23.08 -1.24
C THR A 434 -1.80 -22.30 0.07
N LYS A 435 -2.97 -22.03 0.67
CA LYS A 435 -3.11 -21.15 1.85
C LYS A 435 -2.76 -19.69 1.57
N ILE A 436 -2.65 -19.29 0.30
CA ILE A 436 -2.48 -17.88 -0.06
C ILE A 436 -3.79 -17.16 0.26
N GLY A 437 -3.67 -16.03 0.96
CA GLY A 437 -4.79 -15.16 1.27
C GLY A 437 -4.94 -14.05 0.23
N PHE A 438 -6.17 -13.54 0.10
CA PHE A 438 -6.43 -12.34 -0.70
C PHE A 438 -7.64 -11.58 -0.16
N SER A 439 -7.64 -10.28 -0.39
CA SER A 439 -8.69 -9.39 0.09
C SER A 439 -9.04 -8.30 -0.92
N PHE A 440 -10.25 -7.78 -0.79
CA PHE A 440 -10.71 -6.58 -1.50
C PHE A 440 -11.88 -5.91 -0.76
N SER A 441 -12.03 -4.60 -0.93
CA SER A 441 -13.15 -3.87 -0.36
C SER A 441 -14.49 -4.17 -1.06
N ILE A 442 -15.58 -4.21 -0.29
CA ILE A 442 -16.89 -4.70 -0.76
C ILE A 442 -17.63 -3.76 -1.70
N ALA A 443 -17.45 -2.44 -1.56
CA ALA A 443 -18.28 -1.45 -2.25
C ALA A 443 -17.47 -0.64 -3.25
N ASN A 444 -18.03 -0.39 -4.44
CA ASN A 444 -17.56 0.68 -5.31
C ASN A 444 -18.14 1.99 -4.80
N VAL A 445 -17.28 2.99 -4.59
CA VAL A 445 -17.66 4.30 -4.04
C VAL A 445 -17.33 5.38 -5.05
N LYS A 446 -18.36 6.06 -5.55
CA LYS A 446 -18.21 7.24 -6.40
C LYS A 446 -18.29 8.51 -5.56
N HIS A 447 -17.27 9.34 -5.68
CA HIS A 447 -17.14 10.58 -4.93
C HIS A 447 -18.20 11.62 -5.35
N ALA A 448 -18.84 12.26 -4.38
CA ALA A 448 -19.71 13.42 -4.55
C ALA A 448 -18.90 14.71 -4.57
N LEU A 449 -18.12 14.93 -5.65
CA LEU A 449 -17.24 16.09 -5.74
C LEU A 449 -18.01 17.38 -6.13
N PRO A 450 -17.77 18.52 -5.44
CA PRO A 450 -18.48 19.77 -5.70
C PRO A 450 -17.81 20.60 -6.81
N GLY A 451 -18.45 20.83 -7.96
CA GLY A 451 -17.87 21.68 -9.03
C GLY A 451 -17.77 20.99 -10.40
N LYS A 452 -16.85 21.45 -11.25
CA LYS A 452 -16.65 20.91 -12.62
C LYS A 452 -15.47 19.93 -12.66
N PHE A 453 -15.72 18.77 -13.26
CA PHE A 453 -14.77 17.66 -13.37
C PHE A 453 -13.75 17.90 -14.49
N ASN A 454 -12.47 18.02 -14.14
CA ASN A 454 -11.40 18.25 -15.12
C ASN A 454 -10.24 17.22 -15.05
N GLU A 455 -10.25 16.29 -14.09
CA GLU A 455 -9.16 15.32 -13.94
C GLU A 455 -9.32 14.10 -14.86
N PRO A 456 -8.23 13.47 -15.33
CA PRO A 456 -8.31 12.22 -16.08
C PRO A 456 -8.87 11.07 -15.24
N VAL A 457 -9.67 10.20 -15.86
CA VAL A 457 -10.15 8.97 -15.22
C VAL A 457 -8.97 8.02 -14.95
N GLY A 458 -8.98 7.33 -13.81
CA GLY A 458 -7.92 6.40 -13.42
C GLY A 458 -6.65 7.05 -12.87
N ARG A 459 -6.76 8.30 -12.40
CA ARG A 459 -5.68 9.05 -11.74
C ARG A 459 -6.07 9.47 -10.34
N GLY A 460 -5.06 9.78 -9.53
CA GLY A 460 -5.25 10.35 -8.21
C GLY A 460 -5.53 11.85 -8.29
N VAL A 461 -5.50 12.52 -7.16
CA VAL A 461 -5.53 13.98 -7.09
C VAL A 461 -4.16 14.49 -7.51
N ILE A 462 -4.08 15.09 -8.70
CA ILE A 462 -2.85 15.74 -9.18
C ILE A 462 -2.73 17.11 -8.48
N PRO A 463 -1.62 17.39 -7.77
CA PRO A 463 -1.45 18.64 -7.04
C PRO A 463 -1.49 19.88 -7.93
N ASN A 464 -1.99 21.00 -7.40
CA ASN A 464 -1.88 22.30 -8.08
C ASN A 464 -0.40 22.70 -8.27
N ARG A 465 0.48 22.28 -7.34
CA ARG A 465 1.93 22.47 -7.39
C ARG A 465 2.62 21.12 -7.17
N ILE A 466 3.19 20.57 -8.24
CA ILE A 466 3.98 19.34 -8.18
C ILE A 466 5.34 19.67 -7.58
N VAL A 467 5.58 19.19 -6.35
CA VAL A 467 6.81 19.44 -5.57
C VAL A 467 7.25 18.09 -4.99
N PRO A 468 7.96 17.26 -5.78
CA PRO A 468 8.46 15.98 -5.29
C PRO A 468 9.67 16.19 -4.37
N SER A 469 9.91 15.22 -3.49
CA SER A 469 11.13 15.20 -2.66
C SER A 469 12.38 15.20 -3.54
N THR A 470 13.39 16.02 -3.20
CA THR A 470 14.64 16.09 -3.96
C THR A 470 15.75 15.27 -3.32
N TYR A 471 16.72 14.83 -4.12
CA TYR A 471 17.87 14.08 -3.60
C TYR A 471 18.71 14.94 -2.63
N LYS A 472 18.79 16.25 -2.90
CA LYS A 472 19.49 17.19 -2.03
C LYS A 472 18.78 17.33 -0.68
N ASP A 473 17.48 17.59 -0.69
CA ASP A 473 16.70 17.78 0.53
C ASP A 473 16.67 16.51 1.38
N PHE A 474 16.66 15.33 0.73
CA PHE A 474 16.85 14.06 1.39
C PHE A 474 18.16 13.98 2.20
N LEU A 475 19.29 14.35 1.60
CA LEU A 475 20.59 14.33 2.29
C LEU A 475 20.71 15.38 3.39
N GLU A 476 20.02 16.51 3.24
CA GLU A 476 20.04 17.63 4.19
C GLU A 476 18.95 17.54 5.27
N ASN A 477 18.07 16.53 5.19
CA ASN A 477 16.86 16.38 6.02
C ASN A 477 15.93 17.60 5.97
N ASN A 478 15.75 18.15 4.76
CA ASN A 478 14.84 19.27 4.52
C ASN A 478 13.49 18.78 3.99
N ASP A 479 12.42 19.41 4.44
CA ASP A 479 11.08 19.14 3.92
C ASP A 479 10.80 20.01 2.67
N THR A 480 10.96 19.43 1.49
CA THR A 480 10.80 20.15 0.21
C THR A 480 9.42 20.80 0.08
N GLN A 481 8.35 20.09 0.44
CA GLN A 481 6.98 20.59 0.23
C GLN A 481 6.61 21.69 1.21
N LEU A 482 6.94 21.53 2.49
CA LEU A 482 6.68 22.56 3.50
C LEU A 482 7.51 23.81 3.23
N GLN A 483 8.80 23.67 2.89
CA GLN A 483 9.66 24.81 2.58
C GLN A 483 9.11 25.59 1.37
N TYR A 484 8.64 24.90 0.34
CA TYR A 484 8.01 25.54 -0.82
C TYR A 484 6.82 26.42 -0.42
N ILE A 485 5.95 25.92 0.47
CA ILE A 485 4.79 26.68 0.94
C ILE A 485 5.25 27.90 1.74
N ILE A 486 6.14 27.73 2.70
CA ILE A 486 6.63 28.82 3.56
C ILE A 486 7.31 29.91 2.73
N ASP A 487 8.17 29.55 1.79
CA ASP A 487 8.80 30.50 0.87
C ASP A 487 7.77 31.27 0.04
N SER A 488 6.66 30.63 -0.34
CA SER A 488 5.58 31.26 -1.11
C SER A 488 4.76 32.27 -0.30
N LEU A 489 4.76 32.13 1.02
CA LEU A 489 4.09 33.04 1.94
C LEU A 489 4.94 34.28 2.26
N VAL A 490 6.27 34.09 2.39
CA VAL A 490 7.21 35.19 2.71
C VAL A 490 7.50 36.10 1.50
N LYS A 491 7.35 35.58 0.27
CA LYS A 491 7.57 36.35 -0.97
C LYS A 491 6.39 37.25 -1.38
N LYS A 492 5.29 37.24 -0.63
CA LYS A 492 4.15 38.14 -0.80
C LYS A 492 4.26 39.32 0.16
#